data_AF-A0A0G4MV04-F1
#
_entry.id   AF-A0A0G4MV04-F1
#
_cell.length_a   1.000
_cell.length_b   1.000
_cell.length_c   1.000
_cell.angle_alpha   90.00
_cell.angle_beta   90.00
_cell.angle_gamma   90.00
#
_symmetry.space_group_name_H-M   'P 1'
#
loop_
_entity.id
_entity.type
_entity.pdbx_description
1 polymer ?
#
loop_
_entity_poly.entity_id
_entity_poly.type
_entity_poly.pdbx_seq_one_letter_code
_entity_poly.pdbx_strand_id
1 'polypeptide(L)'
;MHGMSIPEGTQIGWSAFGVLRSKAVFGPDADTFRPERWLEAGDEELKAMTAQWELVFKYGKWQCLGKTVALLDLNKIFVEVGSHM
;
A
#
# COMPACT_ATOMS: atom_id res chain seq x y z
N MET A 1 -10.66 -11.80 -17.78
CA MET A 1 -10.90 -11.38 -16.38
C MET A 1 -12.38 -11.20 -16.16
N HIS A 2 -12.96 -11.81 -15.11
CA HIS A 2 -14.39 -11.67 -14.76
C HIS A 2 -15.34 -11.93 -15.96
N GLY A 3 -15.07 -12.99 -16.72
CA GLY A 3 -15.84 -13.33 -17.93
C GLY A 3 -15.34 -12.70 -19.24
N MET A 4 -14.40 -11.75 -19.18
CA MET A 4 -13.82 -11.14 -20.39
C MET A 4 -12.67 -11.96 -20.98
N SER A 5 -12.70 -12.17 -22.30
CA SER A 5 -11.56 -12.70 -23.06
C SER A 5 -10.43 -11.66 -23.12
N ILE A 6 -9.20 -12.08 -22.82
CA ILE A 6 -8.01 -11.23 -22.90
C ILE A 6 -7.10 -11.82 -23.97
N PRO A 7 -6.91 -11.13 -25.12
CA PRO A 7 -6.00 -11.58 -26.17
C PRO A 7 -4.56 -11.72 -25.66
N GLU A 8 -3.82 -12.64 -26.28
CA GLU A 8 -2.38 -12.77 -26.05
C GLU A 8 -1.64 -11.46 -26.32
N GLY A 9 -0.60 -11.18 -25.54
CA GLY A 9 0.19 -9.96 -25.65
C GLY A 9 -0.45 -8.72 -24.98
N THR A 10 -1.66 -8.82 -24.44
CA THR A 10 -2.30 -7.72 -23.70
C THR A 10 -1.50 -7.39 -22.44
N GLN A 11 -1.03 -6.15 -22.33
CA GLN A 11 -0.42 -5.64 -21.11
C GLN A 11 -1.50 -5.31 -20.07
N ILE A 12 -1.33 -5.84 -18.86
CA ILE A 12 -2.25 -5.61 -17.74
C ILE A 12 -1.51 -4.83 -16.67
N GLY A 13 -2.08 -3.69 -16.29
CA GLY A 13 -1.58 -2.83 -15.23
C GLY A 13 -2.66 -2.52 -14.19
N TRP A 14 -2.25 -1.85 -13.12
CA TRP A 14 -3.15 -1.30 -12.12
C TRP A 14 -2.74 0.13 -11.80
N SER A 15 -3.70 0.96 -11.38
CA SER A 15 -3.44 2.34 -10.98
C SER A 15 -2.99 2.39 -9.53
N ALA A 16 -1.70 2.71 -9.31
CA ALA A 16 -1.16 2.88 -7.96
C ALA A 16 -1.90 3.98 -7.18
N PHE A 17 -2.16 5.11 -7.85
CA PHE A 17 -2.92 6.21 -7.26
C PHE A 17 -4.35 5.79 -6.91
N GLY A 18 -5.04 5.08 -7.79
CA GLY A 18 -6.43 4.67 -7.54
C GLY A 18 -6.56 3.66 -6.41
N VAL A 19 -5.65 2.69 -6.34
CA VAL A 19 -5.66 1.67 -5.28
C VAL A 19 -5.26 2.27 -3.94
N LEU A 20 -4.16 3.02 -3.87
CA LEU A 20 -3.63 3.59 -2.63
C LEU A 20 -4.41 4.83 -2.12
N ARG A 21 -5.44 5.28 -2.86
CA ARG A 21 -6.38 6.33 -2.45
C ARG A 21 -7.84 5.87 -2.52
N SER A 22 -8.07 4.56 -2.49
CA SER A 22 -9.41 4.00 -2.52
C SER A 22 -10.21 4.46 -1.30
N LYS A 23 -11.23 5.30 -1.50
CA LYS A 23 -12.13 5.72 -0.43
C LYS A 23 -12.92 4.56 0.19
N ALA A 24 -13.03 3.44 -0.53
CA ALA A 24 -13.66 2.22 -0.02
C ALA A 24 -12.80 1.49 1.01
N VAL A 25 -11.48 1.72 1.05
CA VAL A 25 -10.55 1.06 1.97
C VAL A 25 -9.94 2.03 2.97
N PHE A 26 -9.59 3.24 2.52
CA PHE A 26 -8.98 4.25 3.38
C PHE A 26 -10.01 5.28 3.89
N GLY A 27 -11.29 5.18 3.52
CA GLY A 27 -12.32 6.12 3.98
C GLY A 27 -12.44 7.40 3.13
N PRO A 28 -13.39 8.30 3.46
CA PRO A 28 -13.71 9.47 2.64
C PRO A 28 -12.56 10.48 2.51
N ASP A 29 -11.65 10.49 3.48
CA ASP A 29 -10.47 11.33 3.59
C ASP A 29 -9.19 10.65 3.05
N ALA A 30 -9.31 9.66 2.15
CA ALA A 30 -8.18 8.92 1.57
C ALA A 30 -7.10 9.80 0.89
N ASP A 31 -7.46 11.03 0.51
CA ASP A 31 -6.55 12.01 -0.09
C ASP A 31 -5.80 12.87 0.95
N THR A 32 -6.11 12.70 2.24
CA THR A 32 -5.52 13.44 3.36
C THR A 32 -4.46 12.57 4.06
N PHE A 33 -3.32 13.18 4.39
CA PHE A 33 -2.31 12.55 5.24
C PHE A 33 -2.83 12.48 6.69
N ARG A 34 -3.31 11.31 7.10
CA ARG A 34 -3.86 11.02 8.43
C ARG A 34 -3.27 9.73 9.00
N PRO A 35 -2.10 9.79 9.66
CA PRO A 35 -1.46 8.62 10.27
C PRO A 35 -2.32 7.93 11.33
N GLU A 36 -3.17 8.67 12.05
CA GLU A 36 -4.01 8.19 13.15
C GLU A 36 -4.97 7.08 12.70
N ARG A 37 -5.35 7.05 11.41
CA ARG A 37 -6.21 5.99 10.85
C ARG A 37 -5.64 4.58 11.06
N TRP A 38 -4.32 4.43 11.11
CA TRP A 38 -3.67 3.14 11.35
C TRP A 38 -3.76 2.68 12.81
N LEU A 39 -4.00 3.61 13.74
CA LEU A 39 -4.12 3.33 15.17
C LEU A 39 -5.57 3.15 15.61
N GLU A 40 -6.51 3.77 14.90
CA GLU A 40 -7.94 3.73 15.21
C GLU A 40 -8.69 2.60 14.50
N ALA A 41 -8.13 2.05 13.41
CA ALA A 41 -8.77 0.98 12.64
C ALA A 41 -8.97 -0.29 13.45
N GLY A 42 -10.14 -0.93 13.29
CA GLY A 42 -10.38 -2.27 13.84
C GLY A 42 -9.61 -3.35 13.05
N ASP A 43 -9.48 -4.56 13.61
CA ASP A 43 -8.63 -5.62 13.06
C ASP A 43 -8.88 -5.93 11.56
N GLU A 44 -10.15 -6.06 11.16
CA GLU A 44 -10.50 -6.37 9.77
C GLU A 44 -10.23 -5.19 8.82
N GLU A 45 -10.46 -3.96 9.28
CA GLU A 45 -10.16 -2.75 8.51
C GLU A 45 -8.64 -2.61 8.33
N LEU A 46 -7.88 -2.78 9.42
CA LEU A 46 -6.43 -2.74 9.42
C LEU A 46 -5.83 -3.80 8.48
N LYS A 47 -6.40 -5.00 8.46
CA LYS A 47 -6.00 -6.07 7.54
C LYS A 47 -6.24 -5.69 6.08
N ALA A 48 -7.41 -5.11 5.76
CA ALA A 48 -7.73 -4.66 4.41
C ALA A 48 -6.83 -3.51 3.94
N MET A 49 -6.61 -2.52 4.80
CA MET A 49 -5.71 -1.40 4.55
C MET A 49 -4.27 -1.86 4.35
N THR A 50 -3.78 -2.77 5.19
CA THR A 50 -2.44 -3.33 5.09
C THR A 50 -2.26 -4.05 3.75
N ALA A 51 -3.21 -4.92 3.38
CA ALA A 51 -3.16 -5.64 2.11
C ALA A 51 -3.13 -4.71 0.88
N GLN A 52 -3.87 -3.60 0.90
CA GLN A 52 -3.78 -2.60 -0.17
C GLN A 52 -2.49 -1.80 -0.15
N TRP A 53 -2.02 -1.36 1.02
CA TRP A 53 -0.78 -0.60 1.15
C TRP A 53 0.43 -1.39 0.67
N GLU A 54 0.48 -2.70 0.94
CA GLU A 54 1.59 -3.56 0.51
C GLU A 54 1.79 -3.56 -1.02
N LEU A 55 0.74 -3.26 -1.79
CA LEU A 55 0.82 -3.15 -3.25
C LEU A 55 1.73 -2.01 -3.71
N VAL A 56 2.14 -1.08 -2.84
CA VAL A 56 3.20 -0.10 -3.15
C VAL A 56 4.50 -0.80 -3.59
N PHE A 57 4.74 -2.00 -3.07
CA PHE A 57 5.85 -2.87 -3.44
C PHE A 57 5.47 -3.92 -4.49
N LYS A 58 4.33 -3.79 -5.17
CA LYS A 58 3.73 -4.80 -6.07
C LYS A 58 3.49 -6.14 -5.33
N TYR A 59 3.18 -7.20 -6.07
CA TYR A 59 2.82 -8.51 -5.50
C TYR A 59 3.32 -9.69 -6.35
N GLY A 60 3.47 -10.84 -5.70
CA GLY A 60 3.85 -12.11 -6.33
C GLY A 60 5.19 -12.02 -7.04
N LYS A 61 5.29 -12.58 -8.25
CA LYS A 61 6.54 -12.61 -9.04
C LYS A 61 7.11 -11.23 -9.40
N TRP A 62 6.31 -10.18 -9.27
CA TRP A 62 6.69 -8.80 -9.59
C TRP A 62 6.94 -7.96 -8.33
N GLN A 63 6.93 -8.57 -7.14
CA GLN A 63 7.18 -7.85 -5.91
C GLN A 63 8.58 -7.23 -5.90
N CYS A 64 8.68 -6.01 -5.38
CA CYS A 64 9.93 -5.30 -5.22
C CYS A 64 10.87 -6.12 -4.31
N LEU A 65 12.00 -6.54 -4.88
CA LEU A 65 13.05 -7.27 -4.15
C LEU A 65 13.61 -6.45 -2.98
N GLY A 66 13.59 -5.11 -3.11
CA GLY A 66 14.07 -4.18 -2.10
C GLY A 66 13.08 -3.88 -0.97
N LYS A 67 11.89 -4.50 -0.92
CA LYS A 67 10.86 -4.20 0.11
C LYS A 67 11.45 -4.24 1.53
N THR A 68 12.17 -5.31 1.87
CA THR A 68 12.74 -5.48 3.20
C THR A 68 13.79 -4.42 3.53
N VAL A 69 14.67 -4.09 2.57
CA VAL A 69 15.71 -3.07 2.76
C VAL A 69 15.07 -1.69 2.92
N ALA A 70 14.11 -1.33 2.06
CA ALA A 70 13.41 -0.06 2.13
C ALA A 70 12.69 0.14 3.48
N LEU A 71 12.02 -0.90 3.98
CA LEU A 71 11.35 -0.83 5.29
C LEU A 71 12.36 -0.75 6.45
N LEU A 72 13.48 -1.45 6.36
CA LEU A 72 14.55 -1.34 7.36
C LEU A 72 15.12 0.08 7.40
N ASP A 73 15.43 0.66 6.25
CA ASP A 73 15.97 2.01 6.15
C ASP A 73 14.99 3.05 6.70
N LEU A 74 13.71 2.98 6.31
CA LEU A 74 12.67 3.89 6.80
C LEU A 74 12.53 3.82 8.33
N ASN A 75 12.47 2.61 8.89
CA ASN A 75 12.37 2.44 10.34
C ASN A 75 13.58 3.04 11.07
N LYS A 76 14.80 2.85 10.53
CA LYS A 76 16.01 3.43 11.12
C LYS A 76 16.00 4.96 11.04
N ILE A 77 15.59 5.53 9.91
CA ILE A 77 15.49 6.99 9.73
C ILE A 77 14.54 7.60 10.75
N PHE A 78 13.36 7.01 10.97
CA PHE A 78 12.39 7.56 11.93
C PHE A 78 12.94 7.56 13.36
N VAL A 79 13.64 6.49 13.77
CA VAL A 79 14.28 6.42 15.10
C VAL A 79 15.40 7.44 15.24
N GLU A 80 16.27 7.56 14.23
CA GLU A 80 17.41 8.48 14.27
C GLU A 80 16.99 9.95 14.28
N VAL A 81 16.01 10.32 13.45
CA VAL A 81 15.49 11.68 13.43
C VAL A 81 14.73 11.98 14.73
N GLY A 82 13.99 11.01 15.25
CA GLY A 82 13.25 11.14 16.50
C GLY A 82 14.12 11.25 17.76
N SER A 83 15.33 10.69 17.75
CA SER A 83 16.26 10.75 18.89
C SER A 83 17.02 12.08 19.00
N HIS A 84 16.97 12.92 17.96
CA HIS A 84 17.66 14.21 17.88
C HIS A 84 16.70 15.42 17.95
N MET A 85 15.41 15.19 18.19
CA MET A 85 14.40 16.22 18.50
C MET A 85 14.09 16.23 19.99
#